data_AF-A0A7W0R7Y0-F1
#
_entry.id   AF-A0A7W0R7Y0-F1
#
_cell.length_a   1.000
_cell.length_b   1.000
_cell.length_c   1.000
_cell.angle_alpha   90.00
_cell.angle_beta   90.00
_cell.angle_gamma   90.00
#
_symmetry.space_group_name_H-M   'P 1'
#
loop_
_entity.id
_entity.type
_entity.pdbx_description
1 polymer ?
#
loop_
_entity_poly.entity_id
_entity_poly.type
_entity_poly.pdbx_seq_one_letter_code
_entity_poly.pdbx_strand_id
1 'polypeptide(L)'
;MEKLEHPLWIVEFVNAMLGPIVHSIGEKMGYHFTGHHVIPPYIVMCLLILVFVAVLGVLLQRVLSVENPGRGQIVIEDLIGAVIGLLDEWIGPKGRRLLPLVSTLGLF
;
A
#
# COMPACT_ATOMS: atom_id res chain seq x y z
N MET A 1 29.31 2.96 10.17
CA MET A 1 28.54 3.91 9.34
C MET A 1 27.13 3.96 9.93
N GLU A 2 26.88 4.80 10.95
CA GLU A 2 25.74 4.58 11.88
C GLU A 2 24.99 5.87 12.34
N LYS A 3 24.95 6.95 11.53
CA LYS A 3 24.21 8.17 11.95
C LYS A 3 23.55 8.91 10.78
N LEU A 4 22.69 8.23 10.02
CA LEU A 4 21.84 8.88 9.00
C LEU A 4 20.38 8.40 9.04
N GLU A 5 19.92 7.77 10.13
CA GLU A 5 18.49 7.52 10.32
C GLU A 5 17.93 8.67 11.15
N HIS A 6 17.37 9.68 10.46
CA HIS A 6 16.54 10.66 11.14
C HIS A 6 15.32 9.93 11.71
N PRO A 7 15.06 10.00 13.03
CA PRO A 7 13.87 9.41 13.59
C PRO A 7 12.65 10.06 12.93
N LEU A 8 11.92 9.26 12.16
CA LEU A 8 10.71 9.72 11.51
C LEU A 8 9.65 9.91 12.60
N TRP A 9 9.19 11.14 12.79
CA TRP A 9 8.19 11.46 13.81
C TRP A 9 6.94 10.56 13.75
N ILE A 10 6.56 10.11 12.56
CA ILE A 10 5.44 9.19 12.36
C ILE A 10 5.72 7.77 12.90
N VAL A 11 6.97 7.32 12.84
CA VAL A 11 7.38 6.01 13.40
C VAL A 11 7.30 6.07 14.92
N GLU A 12 7.76 7.16 15.53
CA GLU A 12 7.65 7.38 16.97
C GLU A 12 6.19 7.46 17.41
N PHE A 13 5.37 8.22 16.68
CA PHE A 13 3.93 8.34 16.96
C PHE A 13 3.22 6.99 16.89
N VAL A 14 3.45 6.20 15.84
CA VAL A 14 2.84 4.89 15.67
C VAL A 14 3.33 3.90 16.74
N ASN A 15 4.62 3.90 17.07
CA ASN A 15 5.15 3.07 18.15
C ASN A 15 4.63 3.49 19.53
N ALA A 16 4.45 4.79 19.79
CA ALA A 16 3.87 5.26 21.05
C ALA A 16 2.40 4.83 21.20
N MET A 17 1.63 4.85 20.11
CA MET A 17 0.21 4.45 20.14
C MET A 17 0.00 2.93 20.12
N LEU A 18 0.68 2.22 19.23
CA LEU A 18 0.41 0.81 18.95
C LEU A 18 1.49 -0.13 19.51
N GLY A 19 2.69 0.38 19.78
CA GLY A 19 3.82 -0.42 20.28
C GLY A 19 3.49 -1.21 21.55
N PRO A 20 2.84 -0.65 22.58
CA PRO A 20 2.48 -1.42 23.78
C PRO A 20 1.52 -2.58 23.49
N ILE A 21 0.55 -2.36 22.59
CA ILE A 21 -0.43 -3.38 22.20
C ILE A 21 0.30 -4.48 21.42
N VAL A 22 1.09 -4.12 20.41
CA VAL A 22 1.86 -5.06 19.59
C VAL A 22 2.86 -5.85 20.44
N HIS A 23 3.52 -5.20 21.40
CA HIS A 23 4.42 -5.84 22.34
C HIS A 23 3.68 -6.90 23.18
N SER A 24 2.56 -6.51 23.79
CA SER A 24 1.78 -7.42 24.65
C SER A 24 1.22 -8.63 23.91
N ILE A 25 0.85 -8.47 22.63
CA ILE A 25 0.38 -9.57 21.78
C ILE A 25 1.57 -10.42 21.34
N GLY A 26 2.67 -9.80 20.92
CA GLY A 26 3.87 -10.49 20.46
C GLY A 26 4.49 -11.36 21.54
N GLU A 27 4.61 -10.85 22.77
CA GLU A 27 5.13 -11.64 23.90
C GLU A 27 4.25 -12.85 24.20
N LYS A 28 2.92 -12.70 24.17
CA LYS A 28 1.97 -13.83 24.34
C LYS A 28 2.10 -14.87 23.24
N MET A 29 2.54 -14.46 22.06
CA MET A 29 2.82 -15.33 20.91
C MET A 29 4.26 -15.90 20.91
N GLY A 30 5.09 -15.55 21.91
CA GLY A 30 6.47 -16.01 22.04
C GLY A 30 7.52 -15.15 21.33
N TYR A 31 7.15 -14.00 20.77
CA TYR A 31 8.09 -13.05 20.18
C TYR A 31 8.75 -12.18 21.25
N HIS A 32 10.07 -12.06 21.17
CA HIS A 32 10.87 -11.20 22.05
C HIS A 32 11.39 -10.02 21.24
N PHE A 33 10.97 -8.81 21.59
CA PHE A 33 11.39 -7.58 20.92
C PHE A 33 12.71 -7.10 21.51
N THR A 34 13.79 -7.11 20.72
CA THR A 34 15.13 -6.71 21.16
C THR A 34 15.59 -5.35 20.61
N GLY A 35 14.78 -4.72 19.76
CA GLY A 35 15.08 -3.44 19.11
C GLY A 35 14.43 -2.22 19.79
N HIS A 36 14.94 -1.02 19.46
CA HIS A 36 14.40 0.26 19.97
C HIS A 36 12.94 0.52 19.59
N HIS A 37 12.47 -0.04 18.47
CA HIS A 37 11.09 0.05 18.03
C HIS A 37 10.47 -1.34 17.94
N VAL A 38 9.31 -1.52 18.59
CA VAL A 38 8.49 -2.74 18.49
C VAL A 38 7.97 -2.91 17.06
N ILE A 39 7.63 -1.80 16.41
CA ILE A 39 7.19 -1.73 15.01
C ILE A 39 8.30 -1.08 14.19
N PRO A 40 8.98 -1.83 13.29
CA PRO A 40 10.07 -1.28 12.49
C PRO A 40 9.63 -0.12 11.57
N PRO A 41 10.53 0.83 11.26
CA PRO A 41 10.21 1.99 10.40
C PRO A 41 9.60 1.61 9.05
N TYR A 42 10.15 0.58 8.38
CA TYR A 42 9.65 0.15 7.07
C TYR A 42 8.21 -0.38 7.13
N ILE A 43 7.81 -1.06 8.22
CA ILE A 43 6.43 -1.52 8.42
C ILE A 43 5.50 -0.32 8.57
N VAL A 44 5.89 0.69 9.33
CA VAL A 44 5.11 1.94 9.49
C VAL A 44 4.92 2.61 8.13
N MET A 45 5.97 2.69 7.32
CA MET A 45 5.89 3.29 5.98
C MET A 45 5.01 2.48 5.03
N CYS A 46 5.10 1.14 5.04
CA CYS A 46 4.21 0.28 4.25
C CYS A 46 2.74 0.48 4.65
N LEU A 47 2.44 0.53 5.94
CA LEU A 47 1.07 0.78 6.42
C LEU A 47 0.57 2.17 6.01
N LEU A 48 1.45 3.18 6.02
CA LEU A 48 1.10 4.51 5.56
C LEU A 48 0.75 4.53 4.07
N ILE A 49 1.57 3.90 3.23
CA ILE A 49 1.30 3.80 1.79
C ILE A 49 0.00 3.03 1.56
N LEU A 50 -0.23 1.94 2.28
CA LEU A 50 -1.46 1.16 2.20
C LEU A 50 -2.70 1.99 2.53
N VAL A 51 -2.67 2.74 3.64
CA VAL A 51 -3.79 3.61 4.04
C VAL A 51 -3.98 4.73 3.01
N PHE A 52 -2.90 5.33 2.54
CA PHE A 52 -2.94 6.38 1.53
C PHE A 52 -3.59 5.90 0.23
N VAL A 53 -3.14 4.76 -0.31
CA VAL A 53 -3.69 4.15 -1.53
C VAL A 53 -5.16 3.78 -1.34
N ALA A 54 -5.52 3.19 -0.19
CA ALA A 54 -6.90 2.83 0.10
C ALA A 54 -7.83 4.07 0.15
N VAL A 55 -7.40 5.13 0.84
CA VAL A 55 -8.15 6.39 0.92
C VAL A 55 -8.27 7.02 -0.46
N LEU A 56 -7.18 7.09 -1.23
CA LEU A 56 -7.18 7.61 -2.58
C LEU A 56 -8.17 6.83 -3.47
N GLY A 57 -8.17 5.50 -3.38
CA GLY A 57 -9.12 4.65 -4.11
C GLY A 57 -10.58 4.97 -3.77
N VAL A 58 -10.91 5.12 -2.49
CA VAL A 58 -12.27 5.50 -2.05
C VAL A 58 -12.66 6.89 -2.53
N LEU A 59 -11.74 7.85 -2.51
CA LEU A 59 -12.00 9.21 -3.00
C LEU A 59 -12.20 9.23 -4.52
N LEU A 60 -11.37 8.51 -5.28
CA LEU A 60 -11.46 8.41 -6.72
C LEU A 60 -12.79 7.79 -7.16
N GLN A 61 -13.27 6.75 -6.47
CA GLN A 61 -14.57 6.14 -6.76
C GLN A 61 -15.74 7.14 -6.75
N ARG A 62 -15.64 8.23 -5.98
CA ARG A 62 -16.70 9.25 -5.89
C ARG A 62 -16.77 10.19 -7.09
N VAL A 63 -15.70 10.29 -7.88
CA VAL A 63 -15.60 11.26 -8.98
C VAL A 63 -15.62 10.62 -10.37
N LEU A 64 -15.61 9.28 -10.45
CA LEU A 64 -15.71 8.56 -11.73
C LEU A 64 -17.13 8.68 -12.29
N SER A 65 -17.23 9.01 -13.58
CA SER A 65 -18.49 9.10 -14.31
C SER A 65 -18.42 8.27 -15.58
N VAL A 66 -19.45 7.46 -15.82
CA VAL A 66 -19.56 6.64 -17.04
C VAL A 66 -20.07 7.50 -18.21
N GLU A 67 -21.01 8.42 -17.94
CA GLU A 67 -21.65 9.23 -18.98
C GLU A 67 -20.76 10.40 -19.43
N ASN A 68 -20.01 11.00 -18.50
CA ASN A 68 -19.15 12.16 -18.77
C ASN A 68 -17.78 11.99 -18.09
N PRO A 69 -16.90 11.12 -18.62
CA PRO A 69 -15.61 10.85 -18.02
C PRO A 69 -14.71 12.11 -18.04
N GLY A 70 -14.08 12.41 -16.92
CA GLY A 70 -13.10 13.49 -16.83
C GLY A 70 -11.79 13.15 -17.53
N ARG A 71 -10.98 14.18 -17.85
CA ARG A 71 -9.67 13.96 -18.53
C ARG A 71 -8.73 13.01 -17.76
N GLY A 72 -8.69 13.11 -16.43
CA GLY A 72 -7.88 12.23 -15.59
C GLY A 72 -8.39 10.78 -15.57
N GLN A 73 -9.71 10.59 -15.66
CA GLN A 73 -10.31 9.27 -15.75
C GLN A 73 -9.93 8.58 -17.07
N ILE A 74 -9.99 9.31 -18.19
CA ILE A 74 -9.58 8.79 -19.51
C ILE A 74 -8.13 8.28 -19.48
N VAL A 75 -7.19 9.07 -18.93
CA VAL A 75 -5.78 8.65 -18.84
C VAL A 75 -5.61 7.39 -17.99
N ILE A 76 -6.34 7.27 -16.87
CA ILE A 76 -6.27 6.10 -16.00
C ILE A 76 -6.90 4.88 -16.70
N GLU A 77 -8.03 5.05 -17.38
CA GLU A 77 -8.69 3.99 -18.13
C GLU A 77 -7.82 3.48 -19.28
N ASP A 78 -7.15 4.38 -20.01
CA ASP A 78 -6.18 4.02 -21.05
C ASP A 78 -5.00 3.23 -20.48
N LEU A 79 -4.46 3.66 -19.34
CA LEU A 79 -3.38 2.94 -18.65
C LEU A 79 -3.83 1.54 -18.20
N ILE A 80 -5.02 1.42 -17.60
CA ILE A 80 -5.59 0.14 -17.21
C ILE A 80 -5.80 -0.75 -18.45
N GLY A 81 -6.30 -0.18 -19.55
CA GLY A 81 -6.45 -0.85 -20.83
C GLY A 81 -5.12 -1.40 -21.36
N ALA A 82 -4.04 -0.62 -21.28
CA ALA A 82 -2.70 -1.07 -21.66
C ALA A 82 -2.22 -2.25 -20.80
N VAL A 83 -2.43 -2.19 -19.47
CA VAL A 83 -2.08 -3.30 -18.57
C VAL A 83 -2.92 -4.55 -18.89
N ILE A 84 -4.22 -4.40 -19.13
CA ILE A 84 -5.09 -5.51 -19.54
C ILE A 84 -4.59 -6.13 -20.86
N GLY A 85 -4.21 -5.31 -21.84
CA GLY A 85 -3.63 -5.77 -23.10
C GLY A 85 -2.37 -6.62 -22.88
N LEU A 86 -1.47 -6.14 -22.02
CA LEU A 86 -0.27 -6.89 -21.63
C LEU A 86 -0.62 -8.23 -20.96
N LEU A 87 -1.59 -8.23 -20.05
CA LEU A 87 -2.02 -9.46 -19.37
C LEU A 87 -2.64 -10.47 -20.34
N ASP A 88 -3.46 -10.00 -21.28
CA ASP A 88 -4.08 -10.83 -22.30
C ASP A 88 -3.02 -11.42 -23.26
N GLU A 89 -2.00 -10.65 -23.65
CA GLU A 89 -0.93 -11.08 -24.54
C GLU A 89 0.02 -12.09 -23.88
N TRP A 90 0.48 -11.82 -22.66
CA TRP A 90 1.53 -12.61 -22.01
C TRP A 90 1.01 -13.80 -21.21
N ILE A 91 -0.22 -13.72 -20.69
CA ILE A 91 -0.81 -14.76 -19.83
C ILE A 91 -1.97 -15.48 -20.52
N GLY A 92 -2.64 -14.82 -21.47
CA GLY A 92 -3.79 -15.36 -22.19
C GLY A 92 -5.14 -15.11 -21.46
N PRO A 93 -6.19 -15.88 -21.77
CA PRO A 93 -7.58 -15.54 -21.41
C PRO A 93 -7.89 -15.36 -19.91
N LYS A 94 -7.00 -15.87 -19.03
CA LYS A 94 -7.15 -15.74 -17.57
C LYS A 94 -6.36 -14.55 -17.01
N GLY A 95 -5.54 -13.86 -17.82
CA GLY A 95 -4.67 -12.77 -17.43
C GLY A 95 -5.41 -11.62 -16.76
N ARG A 96 -6.61 -11.26 -17.25
CA ARG A 96 -7.44 -10.19 -16.66
C ARG A 96 -7.74 -10.36 -15.17
N ARG A 97 -7.84 -11.61 -14.68
CA ARG A 97 -8.08 -11.88 -13.26
C ARG A 97 -6.90 -11.49 -12.37
N LEU A 98 -5.70 -11.37 -12.96
CA LEU A 98 -4.48 -10.95 -12.28
C LEU A 98 -4.29 -9.43 -12.31
N LEU A 99 -5.18 -8.67 -12.96
CA LEU A 99 -5.10 -7.22 -13.01
C LEU A 99 -4.95 -6.61 -11.61
N PRO A 100 -5.77 -6.95 -10.60
CA PRO A 100 -5.59 -6.38 -9.26
C PRO A 100 -4.21 -6.68 -8.67
N LEU A 101 -3.73 -7.93 -8.83
CA LEU A 101 -2.44 -8.36 -8.30
C LEU A 101 -1.29 -7.60 -8.97
N VAL A 102 -1.24 -7.59 -10.30
CA VAL A 102 -0.16 -6.92 -11.06
C VAL A 102 -0.19 -5.41 -10.84
N SER A 103 -1.38 -4.79 -10.82
CA SER A 103 -1.52 -3.37 -10.52
C SER A 103 -1.06 -3.05 -9.10
N THR A 104 -1.39 -3.88 -8.10
CA THR A 104 -0.92 -3.65 -6.73
C THR A 104 0.60 -3.83 -6.60
N LEU A 105 1.19 -4.79 -7.32
CA LEU A 105 2.64 -5.00 -7.34
C LEU A 105 3.39 -3.86 -8.04
N GLY A 106 2.79 -3.22 -9.06
CA GLY A 106 3.39 -2.06 -9.71
C GLY A 106 3.22 -0.75 -8.94
N LEU A 107 2.19 -0.67 -8.09
CA LEU A 107 1.88 0.52 -7.30
C LEU A 107 2.65 0.58 -5.97
N PHE A 108 2.96 -0.59 -5.39
CA PHE A 108 3.59 -0.73 -4.06
C PHE A 108 5.09 -0.98 -4.18
#